data_AF-V5I6Z6-F1
#
_entry.id   AF-V5I6Z6-F1
#
_cell.length_a   1.000
_cell.length_b   1.000
_cell.length_c   1.000
_cell.angle_alpha   90.00
_cell.angle_beta   90.00
_cell.angle_gamma   90.00
#
_symmetry.space_group_name_H-M   'P 1'
#
loop_
_entity.id
_entity.type
_entity.pdbx_description
1 polymer ?
#
loop_
_entity_poly.entity_id
_entity_poly.type
_entity_poly.pdbx_seq_one_letter_code
_entity_poly.pdbx_strand_id
1 'polypeptide(L)'
;PEVSVLELHPEEGQVPKLTEEVFRSLFNDIGQLEDDLTLRKYIFFSGMDRNIRREVWPFLLHVYPYHSTFDERIQIAEIRRQEYEEISRRRLDLNENQMNQFRRKIQSVVEKD
;
A
#
# COMPACT_ATOMS: atom_id res chain seq x y z
N PRO A 1 14.04 24.18 9.32
CA PRO A 1 14.71 24.67 8.10
C PRO A 1 13.84 24.35 6.89
N GLU A 2 13.33 25.37 6.20
CA GLU A 2 12.65 25.18 4.91
C GLU A 2 13.71 25.03 3.81
N VAL A 3 13.47 24.12 2.86
CA VAL A 3 14.38 23.83 1.76
C VAL A 3 14.37 25.00 0.77
N SER A 4 15.53 25.40 0.25
CA SER A 4 15.63 26.49 -0.72
C SER A 4 14.96 26.11 -2.04
N VAL A 5 14.34 27.07 -2.74
CA VAL A 5 13.71 26.83 -4.05
C VAL A 5 14.71 26.27 -5.08
N LEU A 6 15.99 26.63 -4.97
CA LEU A 6 17.05 26.11 -5.85
C LEU A 6 17.44 24.66 -5.56
N GLU A 7 17.03 24.13 -4.40
CA GLU A 7 17.26 22.75 -3.97
C GLU A 7 16.04 21.85 -4.25
N LEU A 8 14.94 22.43 -4.75
CA LEU A 8 13.75 21.68 -5.15
C LEU A 8 13.95 21.02 -6.50
N HIS A 9 13.23 19.92 -6.73
CA HIS A 9 13.22 19.28 -8.04
C HIS A 9 12.63 20.24 -9.10
N PRO A 10 13.11 20.25 -10.36
CA PRO A 10 12.59 21.15 -11.39
C PRO A 10 11.08 21.05 -11.65
N GLU A 11 10.50 19.89 -11.35
CA GLU A 11 9.05 19.62 -11.49
C GLU A 11 8.24 19.88 -10.21
N GLU A 12 8.88 20.33 -9.12
CA GLU A 12 8.21 20.67 -7.87
C GLU A 12 7.22 21.82 -8.11
N GLY A 13 5.96 21.63 -7.70
CA GLY A 13 4.87 22.59 -7.93
C GLY A 13 4.31 22.62 -9.36
N GLN A 14 4.82 21.81 -10.29
CA GLN A 14 4.26 21.66 -11.64
C GLN A 14 3.20 20.56 -11.73
N VAL A 15 3.34 19.54 -10.89
CA VAL A 15 2.38 18.43 -10.81
C VAL A 15 1.25 18.84 -9.86
N PRO A 16 -0.03 18.68 -10.25
CA PRO A 16 -1.13 18.93 -9.33
C PRO A 16 -1.31 17.72 -8.41
N LYS A 17 -1.99 17.94 -7.28
CA LYS A 17 -2.33 16.88 -6.33
C LYS A 17 -3.19 15.80 -7.01
N LEU A 18 -2.93 14.53 -6.69
CA LEU A 18 -3.74 13.42 -7.20
C LEU A 18 -5.15 13.47 -6.59
N THR A 19 -6.13 13.82 -7.42
CA THR A 19 -7.56 13.80 -7.09
C THR A 19 -8.18 12.46 -7.46
N GLU A 20 -9.42 12.21 -7.01
CA GLU A 20 -10.16 11.02 -7.40
C GLU A 20 -10.39 10.93 -8.89
N GLU A 21 -10.79 12.04 -9.53
CA GLU A 21 -11.03 12.09 -10.97
C GLU A 21 -9.79 11.70 -11.77
N VAL A 22 -8.63 12.29 -11.44
CA VAL A 22 -7.35 11.95 -12.08
C VAL A 22 -6.98 10.50 -11.80
N PHE A 23 -7.14 10.01 -10.57
CA PHE A 23 -6.83 8.62 -10.25
C PHE A 23 -7.68 7.63 -11.05
N ARG A 24 -8.99 7.89 -11.21
CA ARG A 24 -9.87 7.05 -12.03
C ARG A 24 -9.46 7.06 -13.50
N SER A 25 -9.02 8.20 -14.03
CA SER A 25 -8.61 8.31 -15.44
C SER A 25 -7.31 7.58 -15.77
N LEU A 26 -6.55 7.10 -14.77
CA LEU A 26 -5.32 6.32 -14.99
C LEU A 26 -5.59 4.84 -15.29
N PHE A 27 -6.82 4.37 -15.10
CA PHE A 27 -7.18 2.98 -15.34
C PHE A 27 -7.76 2.80 -16.75
N ASN A 28 -7.44 1.66 -17.37
CA ASN A 28 -8.13 1.21 -18.57
C ASN A 28 -9.51 0.58 -18.23
N ASP A 29 -10.27 0.18 -19.25
CA ASP A 29 -11.64 -0.33 -19.11
C ASP A 29 -11.75 -1.61 -18.24
N ILE A 30 -10.67 -2.39 -18.16
CA ILE A 30 -10.61 -3.61 -17.35
C ILE A 30 -9.96 -3.38 -15.97
N GLY A 31 -9.57 -2.13 -15.68
CA GLY A 31 -9.09 -1.70 -14.39
C GLY A 31 -7.60 -1.86 -14.16
N GLN A 32 -6.80 -1.98 -15.21
CA GLN A 32 -5.35 -2.01 -15.11
C GLN A 32 -4.78 -0.60 -15.16
N LEU A 33 -3.68 -0.41 -14.44
CA LEU A 33 -2.89 0.81 -14.46
C LEU A 33 -1.64 0.54 -15.30
N GLU A 34 -1.72 0.85 -16.58
CA GLU A 34 -0.67 0.54 -17.58
C GLU A 34 0.58 1.41 -17.41
N ASP A 35 0.41 2.64 -16.94
CA ASP A 35 1.51 3.57 -16.65
C ASP A 35 1.59 3.91 -15.15
N ASP A 36 2.25 3.05 -14.39
CA ASP A 36 2.45 3.25 -12.96
C ASP A 36 3.46 4.35 -12.63
N LEU A 37 4.32 4.73 -13.59
CA LEU A 37 5.23 5.85 -13.43
C LEU A 37 4.45 7.16 -13.31
N THR A 38 3.41 7.35 -14.13
CA THR A 38 2.53 8.51 -13.99
C THR A 38 1.90 8.57 -12.61
N LEU A 39 1.29 7.48 -12.12
CA LEU A 39 0.71 7.47 -10.76
C LEU A 39 1.76 7.85 -9.69
N ARG A 40 2.95 7.24 -9.74
CA ARG A 40 4.02 7.50 -8.78
C ARG A 40 4.52 8.94 -8.85
N LYS A 41 4.58 9.55 -10.04
CA LYS A 41 4.98 10.95 -10.26
C LYS A 41 4.05 11.90 -9.50
N TYR A 42 2.73 11.74 -9.65
CA TYR A 42 1.75 12.54 -8.93
C TYR A 42 1.94 12.43 -7.41
N ILE A 43 2.13 11.22 -6.92
CA ILE A 43 2.24 10.95 -5.49
C ILE A 43 3.54 11.51 -4.91
N PHE A 44 4.64 11.40 -5.65
CA PHE A 44 5.95 11.88 -5.24
C PHE A 44 5.97 13.40 -5.11
N PHE A 45 5.48 14.13 -6.11
CA PHE A 45 5.57 15.59 -6.15
C PHE A 45 4.45 16.32 -5.40
N SER A 46 3.28 15.69 -5.24
CA SER A 46 2.09 16.42 -4.75
C SER A 46 1.22 15.61 -3.81
N GLY A 47 1.54 14.34 -3.61
CA GLY A 47 0.73 13.42 -2.83
C GLY A 47 -0.65 13.19 -3.44
N MET A 48 -1.61 12.88 -2.57
CA MET A 48 -2.96 12.48 -2.96
C MET A 48 -4.01 12.98 -1.98
N ASP A 49 -5.25 13.07 -2.44
CA ASP A 49 -6.38 13.35 -1.56
C ASP A 49 -6.62 12.22 -0.55
N ARG A 50 -7.20 12.58 0.61
CA ARG A 50 -7.35 11.63 1.73
C ARG A 50 -8.35 10.52 1.42
N ASN A 51 -9.41 10.82 0.67
CA ASN A 51 -10.46 9.88 0.27
C ASN A 51 -9.91 8.72 -0.57
N ILE A 52 -8.93 8.98 -1.45
CA ILE A 52 -8.40 7.96 -2.36
C ILE A 52 -7.27 7.10 -1.78
N ARG A 53 -6.74 7.44 -0.61
CA ARG A 53 -5.63 6.68 0.03
C ARG A 53 -5.94 5.19 0.17
N ARG A 54 -7.17 4.86 0.56
CA ARG A 54 -7.60 3.46 0.74
C ARG A 54 -7.48 2.65 -0.54
N GLU A 55 -7.60 3.30 -1.70
CA GLU A 55 -7.57 2.66 -3.01
C GLU A 55 -6.17 2.70 -3.65
N VAL A 56 -5.43 3.78 -3.40
CA VAL A 56 -4.06 3.95 -3.94
C VAL A 56 -3.03 3.14 -3.16
N TRP A 57 -3.12 3.12 -1.82
CA TRP A 57 -2.11 2.46 -0.97
C TRP A 57 -1.92 0.97 -1.26
N PRO A 58 -2.97 0.16 -1.53
CA PRO A 58 -2.77 -1.23 -1.93
C PRO A 58 -1.82 -1.42 -3.12
N PHE A 59 -1.75 -0.48 -4.07
CA PHE A 59 -0.78 -0.53 -5.16
C PHE A 59 0.64 -0.16 -4.70
N LEU A 60 0.77 0.92 -3.92
CA LEU A 60 2.07 1.37 -3.39
C LEU A 60 2.72 0.34 -2.46
N LEU A 61 1.90 -0.38 -1.69
CA LEU A 61 2.33 -1.39 -0.74
C LEU A 61 2.44 -2.79 -1.38
N HIS A 62 2.30 -2.88 -2.70
CA HIS A 62 2.40 -4.13 -3.47
C HIS A 62 1.40 -5.21 -3.04
N VAL A 63 0.26 -4.81 -2.46
CA VAL A 63 -0.88 -5.70 -2.24
C VAL A 63 -1.53 -6.03 -3.58
N TYR A 64 -1.67 -5.04 -4.45
CA TYR A 64 -2.16 -5.20 -5.82
C TYR A 64 -1.04 -4.92 -6.84
N PRO A 65 -0.84 -5.81 -7.82
CA PRO A 65 -0.05 -5.49 -9.01
C PRO A 65 -0.70 -4.33 -9.78
N TYR A 66 0.10 -3.42 -10.37
CA TYR A 66 -0.42 -2.29 -11.15
C TYR A 66 -1.20 -2.75 -12.39
N HIS A 67 -0.75 -3.82 -13.04
CA HIS A 67 -1.39 -4.43 -14.20
C HIS A 67 -2.52 -5.41 -13.83
N SER A 68 -2.96 -5.46 -12.56
CA SER A 68 -4.10 -6.29 -12.18
C SER A 68 -5.41 -5.72 -12.71
N THR A 69 -6.35 -6.57 -13.08
CA THR A 69 -7.73 -6.17 -13.40
C THR A 69 -8.55 -5.93 -12.14
N PHE A 70 -9.75 -5.36 -12.30
CA PHE A 70 -10.71 -5.25 -11.18
C PHE A 70 -11.02 -6.62 -10.56
N ASP A 71 -11.30 -7.62 -11.40
CA ASP A 71 -11.66 -8.97 -10.96
C ASP A 71 -10.50 -9.66 -10.23
N GLU A 72 -9.27 -9.52 -10.76
CA GLU A 72 -8.08 -10.06 -10.11
C GLU A 72 -7.86 -9.44 -8.72
N ARG A 73 -8.10 -8.13 -8.56
CA ARG A 73 -7.99 -7.49 -7.24
C ARG A 73 -9.02 -7.99 -6.24
N ILE A 74 -10.23 -8.31 -6.69
CA ILE A 74 -11.26 -8.93 -5.84
C ILE A 74 -10.77 -10.30 -5.37
N GLN A 75 -10.21 -11.12 -6.27
CA GLN A 75 -9.66 -12.43 -5.92
C GLN A 75 -8.48 -12.32 -4.95
N ILE A 76 -7.54 -11.40 -5.21
CA ILE A 76 -6.41 -11.15 -4.32
C ILE A 76 -6.90 -10.74 -2.92
N ALA A 77 -7.86 -9.80 -2.84
CA ALA A 77 -8.40 -9.36 -1.57
C ALA A 77 -9.03 -10.51 -0.77
N GLU A 78 -9.77 -11.39 -1.45
CA GLU A 78 -10.40 -12.55 -0.83
C GLU A 78 -9.38 -13.58 -0.33
N ILE A 79 -8.37 -13.91 -1.14
CA ILE A 79 -7.28 -14.81 -0.73
C ILE A 79 -6.56 -14.25 0.50
N ARG A 80 -6.18 -12.97 0.47
CA ARG A 80 -5.47 -12.32 1.58
C ARG A 80 -6.32 -12.26 2.86
N ARG A 81 -7.63 -12.07 2.72
CA ARG A 81 -8.57 -12.11 3.85
C ARG A 81 -8.60 -13.49 4.49
N GLN A 82 -8.70 -14.55 3.69
CA GLN A 82 -8.69 -15.93 4.19
C GLN A 82 -7.37 -16.28 4.88
N GLU A 83 -6.23 -15.91 4.27
CA GLU A 83 -4.89 -16.09 4.87
C GLU A 83 -4.79 -15.38 6.24
N TYR A 84 -5.25 -14.13 6.31
CA TYR A 84 -5.24 -13.35 7.53
C TYR A 84 -6.14 -13.97 8.63
N GLU A 85 -7.33 -14.44 8.25
CA GLU A 85 -8.25 -15.12 9.16
C GLU A 85 -7.66 -16.42 9.70
N GLU A 86 -6.97 -17.19 8.85
CA GLU A 86 -6.30 -18.41 9.27
C GLU A 86 -5.15 -18.12 10.25
N ILE A 87 -4.30 -17.14 9.95
CA ILE A 87 -3.22 -16.69 10.85
C ILE A 87 -3.81 -16.22 12.19
N SER A 88 -4.90 -15.45 12.13
CA SER A 88 -5.57 -14.92 13.31
C SER A 88 -6.17 -16.03 14.17
N ARG A 89 -6.83 -17.02 13.55
CA ARG A 89 -7.38 -18.20 14.23
C ARG A 89 -6.26 -19.00 14.92
N ARG A 90 -5.20 -19.35 14.19
CA ARG A 90 -4.04 -20.06 14.75
C ARG A 90 -3.42 -19.34 15.94
N ARG A 91 -3.34 -17.99 15.90
CA ARG A 91 -2.84 -17.18 17.01
C ARG A 91 -3.76 -17.23 18.23
N LEU A 92 -5.08 -17.18 18.02
CA LEU A 92 -6.07 -17.20 19.10
C LEU A 92 -6.21 -18.58 19.74
N ASP A 93 -5.97 -19.65 18.98
CA ASP A 93 -6.04 -21.05 19.46
C ASP A 93 -4.80 -21.49 20.26
N LEU A 94 -3.78 -20.62 20.40
CA LEU A 94 -2.58 -20.94 21.17
C LEU A 94 -2.92 -21.08 22.66
N ASN A 95 -2.52 -22.22 23.25
CA ASN A 95 -2.58 -22.38 24.70
C ASN A 95 -1.51 -21.56 25.42
N GLU A 96 -1.62 -21.41 26.76
CA GLU A 96 -0.70 -20.57 27.55
C GLU A 96 0.77 -20.93 27.35
N ASN A 97 1.11 -22.22 27.25
CA ASN A 97 2.48 -22.67 27.05
C ASN A 97 3.02 -22.26 25.68
N GLN A 98 2.22 -22.43 24.62
CA GLN A 98 2.57 -22.01 23.26
C GLN A 98 2.68 -20.48 23.16
N MET A 99 1.78 -19.74 23.81
CA MET A 99 1.81 -18.28 23.85
C MET A 99 3.05 -17.75 24.60
N ASN A 100 3.45 -18.40 25.70
CA ASN A 100 4.68 -18.07 26.43
C ASN A 100 5.94 -18.36 25.60
N GLN A 101 5.96 -19.44 24.82
CA GLN A 101 7.06 -19.73 23.89
C GLN A 101 7.12 -18.71 22.73
N PHE A 102 5.96 -18.36 22.17
CA PHE A 102 5.85 -17.34 21.11
C PHE A 102 6.35 -15.97 21.56
N ARG A 103 5.90 -15.50 22.74
CA ARG A 103 6.33 -14.22 23.33
C ARG A 103 7.85 -14.16 23.53
N ARG A 104 8.45 -15.20 24.13
CA ARG A 104 9.90 -15.30 24.33
C ARG A 104 10.68 -15.27 23.00
N LYS A 105 10.17 -15.97 21.98
CA LYS A 105 10.79 -15.98 20.65
C LYS A 105 10.77 -14.60 20.00
N ILE A 106 9.68 -13.84 20.11
CA ILE A 106 9.59 -12.49 19.55
C ILE A 106 10.45 -11.49 20.32
N GLN A 107 10.43 -11.54 21.65
CA GLN A 107 11.22 -10.63 22.49
C GLN A 107 12.73 -10.75 22.20
N SER A 108 13.22 -11.97 21.93
CA SER A 108 14.60 -12.22 21.56
C SER A 108 15.01 -11.71 20.17
N VAL A 109 14.07 -11.33 19.31
CA VAL A 109 14.34 -10.83 17.95
C VAL A 109 14.38 -9.29 17.92
N VAL A 110 13.78 -8.61 18.90
CA VAL A 110 13.68 -7.14 18.94
C VAL A 110 14.88 -6.47 19.65
N GLU A 111 15.67 -7.23 20.42
CA GLU A 111 16.97 -6.78 20.93
C GLU A 111 18.11 -7.51 20.19
N LYS A 112 18.54 -6.92 19.08
CA LYS A 112 19.88 -7.01 18.47
C LYS A 112 19.85 -6.22 17.16
N ASP A 113 19.87 -4.90 17.30
CA ASP A 113 20.57 -3.94 16.43
C ASP A 113 20.62 -2.58 17.17
#